data_AF-A0A937EZL9-F1
#
_entry.id   AF-A0A937EZL9-F1
#
_cell.length_a   1.000
_cell.length_b   1.000
_cell.length_c   1.000
_cell.angle_alpha   90.00
_cell.angle_beta   90.00
_cell.angle_gamma   90.00
#
_symmetry.space_group_name_H-M   'P 1'
#
loop_
_entity.id
_entity.type
_entity.pdbx_description
1 polymer ?
#
loop_
_entity_poly.entity_id
_entity_poly.type
_entity_poly.pdbx_seq_one_letter_code
_entity_poly.pdbx_strand_id
1 'polypeptide(L)'
;MKVFHQTFHSAVILREGFKDAEAAYETGQMFKGVWVSADAPLDINGGADGDVVLCLEIPDSLFEKYEWVEEDLECRMYRESFIPAAELNRYPVQIWNEEE
;
A
#
# COMPACT_ATOMS: atom_id res chain seq x y z
N MET A 1 -0.81 12.64 4.08
CA MET A 1 -1.63 12.12 2.95
C MET A 1 -2.47 10.89 3.34
N LYS A 2 -3.50 10.59 2.54
CA LYS A 2 -4.32 9.36 2.63
C LYS A 2 -3.73 8.30 1.69
N VAL A 3 -3.63 7.06 2.16
CA VAL A 3 -3.14 5.92 1.37
C VAL A 3 -4.07 4.73 1.47
N PHE A 4 -4.06 3.89 0.45
CA PHE A 4 -5.00 2.80 0.30
C PHE A 4 -4.30 1.46 0.08
N HIS A 5 -4.86 0.39 0.67
CA HIS A 5 -4.38 -0.97 0.51
C HIS A 5 -5.58 -1.91 0.25
N GLN A 6 -5.60 -2.57 -0.89
CA GLN A 6 -6.62 -3.57 -1.20
C GLN A 6 -6.19 -4.96 -0.70
N THR A 7 -7.13 -5.71 -0.12
CA THR A 7 -6.83 -7.01 0.50
C THR A 7 -8.06 -7.91 0.70
N PHE A 8 -7.86 -9.22 0.71
CA PHE A 8 -8.82 -10.22 1.22
C PHE A 8 -8.68 -10.51 2.72
N HIS A 9 -7.70 -9.90 3.38
CA HIS A 9 -7.30 -10.22 4.75
C HIS A 9 -7.57 -9.09 5.74
N SER A 10 -8.51 -8.19 5.40
CA SER A 10 -8.86 -7.00 6.18
C SER A 10 -9.09 -7.30 7.66
N ALA A 11 -9.86 -8.34 7.98
CA ALA A 11 -10.16 -8.72 9.36
C ALA A 11 -8.91 -9.04 10.20
N VAL A 12 -7.90 -9.70 9.61
CA VAL A 12 -6.65 -10.03 10.33
C VAL A 12 -5.78 -8.79 10.46
N ILE A 13 -5.72 -7.94 9.42
CA ILE A 13 -4.95 -6.71 9.42
C ILE A 13 -5.49 -5.72 10.45
N LEU A 14 -6.81 -5.56 10.54
CA LEU A 14 -7.44 -4.70 11.55
C LEU A 14 -7.17 -5.18 12.99
N ARG A 15 -6.99 -6.49 13.19
CA ARG A 15 -6.78 -7.09 14.51
C ARG A 15 -5.31 -7.14 14.94
N GLU A 16 -4.43 -7.51 14.01
CA GLU A 16 -3.01 -7.80 14.29
C GLU A 16 -2.05 -6.77 13.70
N GLY A 17 -2.55 -5.88 12.84
CA GLY A 17 -1.73 -5.05 11.98
C GLY A 17 -1.31 -5.74 10.69
N PHE A 18 -0.67 -4.97 9.82
CA PHE A 18 -0.03 -5.42 8.60
C PHE A 18 1.14 -6.38 8.88
N LYS A 19 1.45 -7.21 7.88
CA LYS A 19 2.64 -8.06 7.82
C LYS A 19 3.37 -7.77 6.52
N ASP A 20 4.70 -7.79 6.55
CA ASP A 20 5.50 -7.58 5.35
C ASP A 20 5.28 -8.71 4.35
N ALA A 21 4.91 -8.36 3.13
CA ALA A 21 5.07 -9.23 1.98
C ALA A 21 6.54 -9.19 1.55
N GLU A 22 7.06 -10.31 1.06
CA GLU A 22 8.42 -10.38 0.52
C GLU A 22 8.36 -10.73 -0.97
N ALA A 23 9.05 -9.96 -1.80
CA ALA A 23 9.13 -10.21 -3.24
C ALA A 23 10.42 -9.65 -3.85
N ALA A 24 10.92 -10.30 -4.91
CA ALA A 24 12.18 -9.96 -5.55
C ALA A 24 12.04 -9.00 -6.77
N TYR A 25 10.81 -8.77 -7.24
CA TYR A 25 10.43 -7.88 -8.36
C TYR A 25 11.43 -7.84 -9.53
N GLU A 26 11.93 -9.01 -9.96
CA GLU A 26 12.89 -9.16 -11.07
C GLU A 26 14.22 -8.38 -10.94
N THR A 27 14.46 -7.71 -9.81
CA THR A 27 15.71 -6.98 -9.51
C THR A 27 16.80 -7.87 -8.91
N GLY A 28 16.45 -9.07 -8.45
CA GLY A 28 17.33 -9.94 -7.67
C GLY A 28 17.51 -9.52 -6.20
N GLN A 29 16.95 -8.39 -5.79
CA GLN A 29 16.91 -7.93 -4.40
C GLN A 29 15.55 -8.27 -3.78
N MET A 30 15.57 -8.84 -2.57
CA MET A 30 14.33 -9.08 -1.82
C MET A 30 13.87 -7.78 -1.15
N PHE A 31 12.69 -7.33 -1.52
CA PHE A 31 12.00 -6.22 -0.85
C PHE A 31 11.02 -6.76 0.17
N LYS A 32 10.80 -5.99 1.23
CA LYS A 32 9.81 -6.29 2.27
C LYS A 32 8.95 -5.07 2.57
N GLY A 33 7.64 -5.26 2.61
CA GLY A 33 6.72 -4.17 2.87
C GLY A 33 5.28 -4.50 2.51
N VAL A 34 4.48 -3.45 2.50
CA VAL A 34 3.08 -3.45 2.12
C VAL A 34 2.89 -2.43 1.02
N TRP A 35 2.23 -2.84 -0.05
CA TRP A 35 1.86 -1.94 -1.12
C TRP A 35 0.72 -1.03 -0.68
N VAL A 36 0.94 0.27 -0.85
CA VAL A 36 -0.08 1.28 -0.68
C VAL A 36 -0.07 2.25 -1.86
N SER A 37 -1.26 2.68 -2.29
CA SER A 37 -1.42 3.71 -3.31
C SER A 37 -1.80 5.06 -2.69
N ALA A 38 -1.34 6.14 -3.31
CA ALA A 38 -1.77 7.49 -2.98
C ALA A 38 -3.06 7.87 -3.73
N ASP A 39 -3.80 8.82 -3.18
CA ASP A 39 -4.93 9.54 -3.78
C ASP A 39 -6.20 8.72 -4.07
N ALA A 40 -6.07 7.48 -4.55
CA ALA A 40 -7.19 6.57 -4.81
C ALA A 40 -6.79 5.10 -4.56
N PRO A 41 -7.75 4.23 -4.21
CA PRO A 41 -7.51 2.80 -4.22
C PRO A 41 -7.25 2.31 -5.64
N LEU A 42 -6.30 1.39 -5.76
CA LEU A 42 -6.09 0.63 -6.99
C LEU A 42 -7.00 -0.59 -6.99
N ASP A 43 -7.34 -1.06 -8.20
CA ASP A 43 -8.02 -2.31 -8.45
C ASP A 43 -7.06 -3.34 -9.08
N ILE A 44 -7.61 -4.46 -9.54
CA ILE A 44 -6.84 -5.51 -10.22
C ILE A 44 -6.10 -5.03 -11.47
N ASN A 45 -6.57 -3.96 -12.13
CA ASN A 45 -5.87 -3.37 -13.27
C ASN A 45 -4.67 -2.51 -12.83
N GLY A 46 -4.70 -2.01 -11.59
CA GLY A 46 -3.58 -1.36 -10.91
C GLY A 46 -2.65 -2.32 -10.17
N GLY A 47 -2.88 -3.63 -10.25
CA GLY A 47 -2.04 -4.64 -9.58
C GLY A 47 -2.39 -4.90 -8.12
N ALA A 48 -3.50 -4.33 -7.62
CA ALA A 48 -4.02 -4.60 -6.28
C ALA A 48 -5.12 -5.66 -6.34
N ASP A 49 -5.17 -6.58 -5.39
CA ASP A 49 -6.19 -7.63 -5.34
C ASP A 49 -6.84 -7.70 -3.95
N GLY A 50 -8.14 -7.95 -3.92
CA GLY A 50 -8.92 -7.96 -2.69
C GLY A 50 -10.37 -7.48 -2.84
N ASP A 51 -11.20 -7.83 -1.86
CA ASP A 51 -12.60 -7.42 -1.77
C ASP A 51 -12.81 -6.22 -0.83
N VAL A 52 -11.78 -5.86 -0.06
CA VAL A 52 -11.83 -4.75 0.89
C VAL A 52 -10.68 -3.78 0.64
N VAL A 53 -11.00 -2.49 0.66
CA VAL A 53 -10.02 -1.40 0.68
C VAL A 53 -9.81 -0.93 2.11
N LEU A 54 -8.57 -0.94 2.56
CA LEU A 54 -8.14 -0.31 3.80
C LEU A 54 -7.56 1.08 3.50
N CYS A 55 -7.76 2.01 4.42
CA CYS A 55 -7.26 3.37 4.33
C CYS A 55 -6.47 3.75 5.60
N LEU A 56 -5.37 4.49 5.39
CA LEU A 56 -4.56 5.07 6.46
C LEU A 56 -4.24 6.52 6.16
N GLU A 57 -4.04 7.31 7.21
CA GLU A 57 -3.44 8.65 7.12
C GLU A 57 -1.99 8.59 7.61
N ILE A 58 -1.05 8.89 6.71
CA ILE A 58 0.39 8.86 6.99
C ILE A 58 1.08 10.17 6.58
N PRO A 59 2.27 10.49 7.12
CA PRO A 59 3.06 11.63 6.65
C PRO A 59 3.54 11.42 5.21
N ASP A 60 3.50 12.48 4.41
CA ASP A 60 3.98 12.48 3.03
C ASP A 60 5.44 12.02 2.93
N SER A 61 6.29 12.47 3.85
CA SER A 61 7.70 12.05 3.93
C SER A 61 7.89 10.54 4.15
N LEU A 62 6.93 9.86 4.77
CA LEU A 62 6.99 8.40 4.94
C LEU A 62 6.68 7.71 3.61
N PHE A 63 5.68 8.19 2.89
CA PHE A 63 5.33 7.66 1.58
C PHE A 63 6.48 7.84 0.58
N GLU A 64 7.01 9.06 0.47
CA GLU A 64 8.11 9.43 -0.44
C GLU A 64 9.39 8.64 -0.15
N LYS A 65 9.67 8.33 1.12
CA LYS A 65 10.86 7.55 1.52
C LYS A 65 10.87 6.12 0.96
N TYR A 66 9.70 5.53 0.76
CA TYR A 66 9.53 4.16 0.29
C TYR A 66 8.81 4.11 -1.07
N GLU A 67 8.71 5.27 -1.74
CA GLU A 67 8.01 5.39 -3.00
C GLU A 67 8.67 4.53 -4.07
N TRP A 68 7.85 3.74 -4.74
CA TRP A 68 8.32 2.86 -5.80
C TRP A 68 8.29 3.62 -7.12
N VAL A 69 9.46 4.08 -7.54
CA VAL A 69 9.64 4.79 -8.81
C VAL A 69 10.30 3.84 -9.79
N GLU A 70 9.53 3.28 -10.72
CA GLU A 70 10.09 2.56 -11.87
C GLU A 70 10.53 3.59 -12.92
N GLU A 71 11.85 3.66 -13.18
CA GLU A 71 12.45 4.64 -14.09
C GLU A 71 11.91 4.55 -15.53
N ASP A 72 11.37 3.40 -15.95
CA ASP A 72 10.92 3.14 -17.32
C ASP A 72 9.40 3.30 -17.55
N LEU A 73 8.63 3.67 -16.51
CA LEU A 73 7.17 3.81 -16.59
C LEU A 73 6.73 5.24 -16.27
N GLU A 74 7.11 6.19 -17.13
CA GLU A 74 6.60 7.58 -17.16
C GLU A 74 5.06 7.69 -17.31
N CYS A 75 4.34 6.57 -17.42
CA CYS A 75 2.90 6.48 -17.66
C CYS A 75 2.06 5.96 -16.48
N ARG A 76 2.64 5.75 -15.28
CA ARG A 76 1.80 5.42 -14.11
C ARG A 76 1.00 6.66 -13.70
N MET A 77 -0.32 6.61 -13.88
CA MET A 77 -1.25 7.67 -13.49
C MET A 77 -1.49 7.74 -11.96
N TYR A 78 -0.78 6.93 -11.18
CA TYR A 78 -0.92 6.79 -9.75
C TYR A 78 0.44 6.52 -9.10
N ARG A 79 0.58 6.89 -7.83
CA ARG A 79 1.80 6.69 -7.04
C ARG A 79 1.63 5.51 -6.11
N GLU A 80 2.68 4.71 -5.97
CA GLU A 80 2.72 3.57 -5.07
C GLU A 80 3.94 3.63 -4.16
N SER A 81 3.81 3.09 -2.96
CA SER A 81 4.91 2.99 -2.01
C SER A 81 4.90 1.60 -1.39
N PHE A 82 6.10 1.05 -1.17
CA PHE A 82 6.26 -0.27 -0.55
C PHE A 82 6.81 -0.11 0.87
N ILE A 83 5.91 0.17 1.81
CA ILE A 83 6.25 0.63 3.16
C ILE A 83 6.35 -0.56 4.10
N PRO A 84 7.39 -0.65 4.97
CA PRO A 84 7.45 -1.67 6.01
C PRO A 84 6.21 -1.67 6.90
N ALA A 85 5.66 -2.84 7.18
CA ALA A 85 4.49 -3.03 8.02
C ALA A 85 4.67 -2.42 9.41
N ALA A 86 5.90 -2.46 9.95
CA ALA A 86 6.23 -1.84 11.23
C ALA A 86 6.01 -0.32 11.26
N GLU A 87 6.19 0.36 10.12
CA GLU A 87 5.91 1.80 10.02
C GLU A 87 4.41 2.06 9.83
N LEU A 88 3.71 1.27 9.00
CA LEU A 88 2.27 1.41 8.79
C LEU A 88 1.44 1.12 10.05
N ASN A 89 1.84 0.11 10.83
CA ASN A 89 1.18 -0.27 12.08
C ASN A 89 1.25 0.81 13.19
N ARG A 90 1.95 1.92 12.96
CA ARG A 90 1.98 3.09 13.85
C ARG A 90 0.78 4.01 13.63
N TYR A 91 0.03 3.81 12.55
CA TYR A 91 -1.10 4.62 12.16
C TYR A 91 -2.40 3.80 12.26
N PRO A 92 -3.52 4.46 12.60
CA PRO A 92 -4.81 3.78 12.61
C PRO A 92 -5.18 3.36 11.18
N VAL A 93 -5.64 2.12 11.06
CA VAL A 93 -6.16 1.56 9.82
C VAL A 93 -7.67 1.38 9.94
N GLN A 94 -8.39 1.72 8.88
CA GLN A 94 -9.84 1.59 8.80
C GLN A 94 -10.26 1.07 7.43
N ILE A 95 -11.45 0.49 7.36
CA ILE A 95 -12.07 0.13 6.07
C ILE A 95 -12.48 1.42 5.38
N TRP A 96 -12.12 1.56 4.11
CA TRP A 96 -12.58 2.66 3.28
C TRP A 96 -13.88 2.27 2.58
N ASN A 97 -14.89 3.14 2.70
CA ASN A 97 -16.13 3.06 1.94
C ASN A 97 -16.17 4.27 1.01
N GLU A 98 -16.48 4.08 -0.26
CA GLU A 98 -16.55 5.14 -1.28
C GLU A 98 -17.72 6.13 -1.04
N GLU A 99 -18.60 5.85 -0.07
CA GLU A 99 -19.81 6.61 0.23
C GLU A 99 -19.63 7.79 1.24
N GLU A 100 -18.40 8.11 1.66
CA GLU A 100 -18.07 9.32 2.46
C GLU A 100 -17.30 10.38 1.66
#